data_AF-A0A101IIF3-F1
#
_entry.id   AF-A0A101IIF3-F1
#
_cell.length_a   1.000
_cell.length_b   1.000
_cell.length_c   1.000
_cell.angle_alpha   90.00
_cell.angle_beta   90.00
_cell.angle_gamma   90.00
#
_symmetry.space_group_name_H-M   'P 1'
#
loop_
_entity.id
_entity.type
_entity.pdbx_description
1 polymer ?
#
loop_
_entity_poly.entity_id
_entity_poly.type
_entity_poly.pdbx_seq_one_letter_code
_entity_poly.pdbx_strand_id
1 'polypeptide(L)' 'MADCELCGLAKPTLVPVRVQVHTLANPEGAYKGLCQDCLDSCEAAYQQYFGKKEEEKK' A
#
# COMPACT_ATOMS: atom_id res chain seq x y z
N MET A 1 -5.42 -16.48 8.11
CA MET A 1 -4.70 -15.98 6.92
C MET A 1 -5.59 -14.93 6.29
N ALA A 2 -5.01 -13.86 5.78
CA ALA A 2 -5.76 -12.77 5.15
C ALA A 2 -5.27 -12.62 3.71
N ASP A 3 -6.18 -12.21 2.83
CA ASP A 3 -5.89 -12.03 1.43
C ASP A 3 -5.26 -10.65 1.19
N CYS A 4 -4.20 -10.62 0.38
CA CYS A 4 -3.62 -9.35 -0.06
C CYS A 4 -4.63 -8.62 -0.94
N GLU A 5 -4.94 -7.36 -0.60
CA GLU A 5 -5.93 -6.55 -1.33
C GLU A 5 -5.47 -6.14 -2.75
N LEU A 6 -4.19 -6.38 -3.11
CA LEU A 6 -3.65 -6.14 -4.45
C LEU A 6 -3.62 -7.41 -5.32
N CYS A 7 -2.99 -8.48 -4.82
CA CYS A 7 -2.78 -9.70 -5.60
C CYS A 7 -3.77 -10.83 -5.29
N GLY A 8 -4.61 -10.68 -4.25
CA GLY A 8 -5.62 -11.66 -3.85
C GLY A 8 -5.06 -12.93 -3.21
N LEU A 9 -3.74 -13.03 -3.02
CA LEU A 9 -3.12 -14.21 -2.42
C LEU A 9 -3.29 -14.20 -0.90
N ALA A 10 -3.75 -15.32 -0.35
CA ALA A 10 -3.75 -15.58 1.09
C ALA A 10 -2.32 -15.63 1.61
N LYS A 11 -1.93 -14.65 2.43
CA LYS A 11 -0.60 -14.57 3.05
C LYS A 11 -0.74 -14.61 4.59
N PRO A 12 0.26 -15.14 5.30
CA PRO A 12 0.22 -15.21 6.76
C PRO A 12 0.33 -13.82 7.40
N THR A 13 1.07 -12.92 6.77
CA THR A 13 1.33 -11.56 7.23
C THR A 13 1.00 -10.56 6.14
N LEU A 14 0.19 -9.56 6.49
CA LEU A 14 -0.10 -8.41 5.65
C LEU A 14 0.33 -7.13 6.37
N VAL A 15 0.83 -6.17 5.61
CA VAL A 15 1.19 -4.84 6.06
C VAL A 15 -0.04 -3.93 5.87
N PRO A 16 -0.56 -3.29 6.94
CA PRO A 16 -1.63 -2.33 6.81
C PRO A 16 -1.10 -1.02 6.23
N VAL A 17 -1.61 -0.63 5.06
CA VAL A 17 -1.26 0.63 4.38
C VAL A 17 -2.49 1.53 4.30
N ARG A 18 -2.33 2.80 4.66
CA ARG A 18 -3.38 3.79 4.50
C ARG A 18 -3.42 4.25 3.04
N VAL A 19 -4.51 3.93 2.35
CA VAL A 19 -4.72 4.30 0.95
C VAL A 19 -5.81 5.36 0.88
N GLN A 20 -5.59 6.42 0.10
CA GLN A 20 -6.63 7.39 -0.20
C GLN A 20 -7.63 6.74 -1.16
N VAL A 21 -8.78 6.34 -0.62
CA VAL A 21 -9.93 5.86 -1.40
C VAL A 21 -11.02 6.90 -1.32
N HIS A 22 -11.42 7.45 -2.46
CA HIS A 22 -12.55 8.38 -2.53
C HIS A 22 -13.87 7.58 -2.54
N THR A 23 -14.20 7.01 -1.38
CA THR A 23 -15.51 6.37 -1.17
C THR A 23 -16.31 7.18 -0.18
N LEU A 24 -17.64 7.25 -0.37
CA LEU A 24 -18.57 7.89 0.56
C LEU A 24 -18.43 7.38 2.00
N ALA A 25 -18.04 6.11 2.17
CA ALA A 25 -17.84 5.48 3.47
C ALA A 25 -16.52 5.87 4.15
N ASN A 26 -15.47 6.21 3.40
CA ASN A 26 -14.14 6.48 3.94
C ASN A 26 -13.52 7.73 3.26
N PRO A 27 -14.02 8.93 3.56
CA PRO A 27 -13.54 10.16 2.95
C PRO A 27 -12.07 10.47 3.27
N GLU A 28 -11.55 10.00 4.41
CA GLU A 28 -10.16 10.18 4.84
C GLU A 28 -9.19 9.09 4.34
N GLY A 29 -9.66 8.21 3.46
CA GLY A 29 -8.97 7.00 3.04
C GLY A 29 -9.26 5.79 3.94
N ALA A 30 -8.85 4.61 3.48
CA ALA A 30 -9.07 3.34 4.16
C ALA A 30 -7.76 2.57 4.31
N TYR A 31 -7.69 1.74 5.35
CA TYR A 31 -6.58 0.80 5.50
C TYR A 31 -6.79 -0.41 4.60
N LYS A 32 -5.73 -0.80 3.90
CA LYS A 32 -5.67 -1.97 3.03
C LYS A 32 -4.52 -2.86 3.47
N GLY A 33 -4.74 -4.18 3.48
CA GLY A 33 -3.71 -5.16 3.83
C GLY A 33 -2.95 -5.60 2.58
N LEU A 34 -1.67 -5.30 2.50
CA LEU A 34 -0.81 -5.68 1.36
C LEU A 34 0.24 -6.70 1.80
N CYS A 35 0.60 -7.64 0.93
CA CYS A 35 1.78 -8.48 1.16
C CYS A 35 3.06 -7.72 0.83
N GLN A 36 4.19 -8.19 1.36
CA GLN A 36 5.50 -7.53 1.17
C GLN A 36 5.85 -7.33 -0.32
N ASP A 37 5.68 -8.38 -1.14
CA ASP A 37 5.99 -8.33 -2.57
C ASP A 37 5.21 -7.21 -3.31
N CYS A 38 3.93 -7.02 -2.96
CA CYS A 38 3.09 -5.98 -3.55
C CYS A 38 3.46 -4.60 -3.02
N LEU A 39 3.82 -4.49 -1.74
CA LEU A 39 4.28 -3.24 -1.15
C LEU A 39 5.55 -2.75 -1.84
N ASP A 40 6.54 -3.63 -2.02
CA ASP A 40 7.81 -3.33 -2.67
C ASP A 40 7.60 -2.93 -4.14
N SER A 41 6.67 -3.61 -4.83
CA SER A 41 6.30 -3.26 -6.21
C SER A 41 5.63 -1.88 -6.31
N CYS A 42 4.77 -1.53 -5.35
CA CYS A 42 4.15 -0.21 -5.27
C CYS A 42 5.18 0.89 -5.02
N GLU A 43 6.15 0.64 -4.13
CA GLU A 43 7.23 1.58 -3.87
C GLU A 43 8.11 1.78 -5.12
N ALA A 44 8.50 0.69 -5.79
CA ALA A 44 9.28 0.76 -7.02
C ALA A 44 8.54 1.56 -8.12
N ALA A 45 7.25 1.30 -8.31
CA ALA A 45 6.43 2.06 -9.25
C ALA A 45 6.35 3.54 -8.85
N TYR A 46 6.14 3.84 -7.57
CA TYR A 46 6.11 5.22 -7.09
C TYR A 46 7.42 5.96 -7.37
N GLN A 47 8.56 5.33 -7.09
CA GLN A 47 9.88 5.88 -7.38
C GLN A 47 10.11 6.11 -8.88
N GLN A 48 9.61 5.22 -9.74
CA GLN A 48 9.72 5.35 -11.19
C GLN A 48 8.90 6.51 -11.76
N TYR A 49 7.67 6.72 -11.28
CA TYR A 49 6.75 7.71 -11.84
C TYR A 49 6.83 9.09 -11.15
N PHE A 50 7.11 9.13 -9.85
CA PHE A 50 7.10 10.36 -9.05
C PHE A 50 8.48 10.78 -8.53
N GLY A 51 9.52 9.97 -8.79
CA GLY A 51 10.88 10.21 -8.29
C GLY A 51 11.07 9.75 -6.84
N LYS A 52 12.30 9.89 -6.33
CA LYS A 52 12.59 9.59 -4.92
C LYS A 52 11.96 10.65 -4.03
N LYS A 53 11.15 10.23 -3.05
CA LYS A 53 10.96 11.07 -1.85
C LYS A 53 12.34 11.21 -1.21
N GLU A 54 12.89 12.41 -1.21
CA GLU A 54 13.95 12.73 -0.26
C GLU A 54 13.36 12.49 1.13
N GLU A 55 13.83 11.44 1.80
CA GLU A 55 13.54 11.23 3.21
C GLU A 55 14.05 12.46 3.96
N GLU A 56 13.13 13.32 4.42
CA GLU A 56 13.43 14.41 5.32
C GLU A 56 13.86 13.79 6.65
N LYS A 57 15.15 13.47 6.73
CA LYS A 57 15.84 12.93 7.89
C LYS A 57 15.86 14.04 8.95
N LYS A 58 14.92 13.99 9.89
CA LYS A 58 14.87 14.90 11.04
C LYS A 58 15.48 14.24 12.27
#